data_AF-A0A0K2JNI0-F1
#
_entry.id   AF-A0A0K2JNI0-F1
#
_cell.length_a   1.000
_cell.length_b   1.000
_cell.length_c   1.000
_cell.angle_alpha   90.00
_cell.angle_beta   90.00
_cell.angle_gamma   90.00
#
_symmetry.space_group_name_H-M   'P 1'
#
loop_
_entity.id
_entity.type
_entity.pdbx_description
1 polymer ?
#
loop_
_entity_poly.entity_id
_entity_poly.type
_entity_poly.pdbx_seq_one_letter_code
_entity_poly.pdbx_strand_id
1 'polypeptide(L)'
;VATTVDGVGFDQTAGLVNVAVAPNAVITANANNGINLNTPAGSFNGLFLNNANNLAVTVSEDTTLGFINNANNANHFNLTLGADKTLTITGQGITNVQAAATHNAQNIVAQFNGGAAIANNDLSGLGTIDFGAAASTLVFDLANPTTQKAPLILADNALIVNGANGTLNVTNGFIQVSDKSFATVKAINIGDGQGFMFNTNATNANTLNLQAGTTINFNGTDGTGRLVLLSKNGAATDFNVTGSLGGNLKGIIELNTVATNGQLIANAGPANAVIGTNNGAGRAAGFVVSVDNGKAATINGQVYAKDMVIQSANANGPVNFRHIVDVGIDGTTAFKTAASKVAITQNSNFGTTDFGNLAAQITVPDTMTLTGNFTGDANNPGNTAGVITFDANGTLASASADANVAVTNNITAIEASGVGVVQLSGTHTAELRLGNAGSVFKLADGTVINGKVNQTPLVGGVLAAGAITLDGSATITG
;
A
#
# COMPACT_ATOMS: atom_id res chain seq x y z
N VAL A 1 44.68 -7.17 24.80
CA VAL A 1 43.71 -6.96 25.90
C VAL A 1 42.73 -5.89 25.42
N ALA A 2 41.54 -6.31 24.99
CA ALA A 2 40.48 -5.38 24.59
C ALA A 2 39.88 -4.78 25.86
N THR A 3 39.98 -3.47 26.04
CA THR A 3 39.27 -2.74 27.08
C THR A 3 37.78 -2.79 26.77
N THR A 4 37.08 -3.74 27.39
CA THR A 4 35.63 -3.73 27.54
C THR A 4 35.28 -2.41 28.22
N VAL A 5 34.70 -1.47 27.48
CA VAL A 5 34.16 -0.24 28.07
C VAL A 5 32.93 -0.67 28.84
N ASP A 6 33.13 -0.82 30.15
CA ASP A 6 32.07 -1.08 31.12
C ASP A 6 31.07 0.08 31.02
N GLY A 7 29.77 -0.20 30.97
CA GLY A 7 28.71 0.82 30.95
C GLY A 7 28.63 1.67 32.22
N VAL A 8 29.66 1.61 33.07
CA VAL A 8 29.81 2.43 34.26
C VAL A 8 30.46 3.76 33.87
N GLY A 9 29.64 4.64 33.31
CA GLY A 9 29.97 6.05 33.17
C GLY A 9 30.81 6.38 31.93
N PHE A 10 30.15 6.72 30.83
CA PHE A 10 30.73 7.70 29.92
C PHE A 10 30.89 9.01 30.72
N ASP A 11 32.12 9.36 31.08
CA ASP A 11 32.44 10.63 31.74
C ASP A 11 32.34 11.76 30.72
N GLN A 12 31.24 12.51 30.81
CA GLN A 12 30.86 13.60 29.90
C GLN A 12 31.66 14.90 30.12
N THR A 13 32.67 14.90 31.00
CA THR A 13 33.47 16.10 31.28
C THR A 13 34.55 16.38 30.22
N ALA A 14 34.80 15.46 29.28
CA ALA A 14 35.70 15.67 28.14
C ALA A 14 34.94 16.27 26.94
N GLY A 15 35.21 17.53 26.60
CA GLY A 15 34.56 18.22 25.48
C GLY A 15 34.78 17.53 24.12
N LEU A 16 33.72 17.46 23.29
CA LEU A 16 33.68 16.98 21.89
C LEU A 16 34.77 15.95 21.53
N VAL A 17 34.84 14.84 22.26
CA VAL A 17 35.81 13.79 21.97
C VAL A 17 35.21 12.82 20.95
N ASN A 18 35.91 12.65 19.83
CA ASN A 18 35.70 11.55 18.88
C ASN A 18 36.07 10.22 19.57
N VAL A 19 35.10 9.58 20.23
CA VAL A 19 35.31 8.34 21.01
C VAL A 19 34.85 7.13 20.21
N ALA A 20 35.77 6.19 19.95
CA ALA A 20 35.44 4.89 19.37
C ALA A 20 34.67 4.05 20.39
N VAL A 21 33.49 3.56 19.99
CA VAL A 21 32.64 2.70 20.83
C VAL A 21 33.03 1.24 20.63
N ALA A 22 33.04 0.42 21.68
CA ALA A 22 33.34 -1.01 21.55
C ALA A 22 32.17 -1.77 20.87
N PRO A 23 32.42 -2.84 20.09
CA PRO A 23 31.36 -3.70 19.58
C PRO A 23 30.46 -4.21 20.70
N ASN A 24 29.15 -4.27 20.47
CA ASN A 24 28.13 -4.70 21.42
C ASN A 24 27.98 -3.79 22.67
N ALA A 25 28.52 -2.58 22.65
CA ALA A 25 28.32 -1.62 23.73
C ALA A 25 26.86 -1.10 23.76
N VAL A 26 26.48 -0.54 24.90
CA VAL A 26 25.26 0.27 25.06
C VAL A 26 25.68 1.65 25.56
N ILE A 27 25.18 2.70 24.91
CA ILE A 27 25.53 4.08 25.22
C ILE A 27 24.36 4.67 25.99
N THR A 28 24.67 5.20 27.17
CA THR A 28 23.73 5.96 27.97
C THR A 28 24.13 7.44 27.99
N ALA A 29 23.21 8.33 27.64
CA ALA A 29 23.41 9.77 27.75
C ALA A 29 22.77 10.31 29.05
N ASN A 30 23.61 10.90 29.92
CA ASN A 30 23.19 11.34 31.26
C ASN A 30 23.21 12.87 31.50
N ALA A 31 23.75 13.71 30.58
CA ALA A 31 23.86 15.18 30.77
C ALA A 31 24.04 16.00 29.46
N ASN A 32 24.08 17.34 29.62
CA ASN A 32 23.68 18.43 28.72
C ASN A 32 24.44 18.72 27.41
N ASN A 33 25.29 17.84 26.90
CA ASN A 33 26.09 18.15 25.70
C ASN A 33 25.83 17.13 24.59
N GLY A 34 25.63 17.61 23.35
CA GLY A 34 25.54 16.74 22.18
C GLY A 34 26.84 15.95 22.01
N ILE A 35 26.81 14.65 22.32
CA ILE A 35 27.98 13.76 22.20
C ILE A 35 27.99 13.20 20.77
N ASN A 36 28.89 13.68 19.91
CA ASN A 36 29.12 13.04 18.62
C ASN A 36 29.85 11.71 18.81
N LEU A 37 29.10 10.62 18.84
CA LEU A 37 29.61 9.26 18.94
C LEU A 37 29.86 8.72 17.54
N ASN A 38 31.04 8.13 17.32
CA ASN A 38 31.38 7.42 16.10
C ASN A 38 31.09 5.93 16.32
N THR A 39 30.17 5.39 15.53
CA THR A 39 29.78 3.98 15.62
C THR A 39 30.94 3.04 15.26
N PRO A 40 31.05 1.87 15.91
CA PRO A 40 32.04 0.88 15.52
C PRO A 40 31.60 0.16 14.25
N ALA A 41 32.58 -0.35 13.51
CA ALA A 41 32.32 -1.38 12.52
C ALA A 41 31.69 -2.61 13.20
N GLY A 42 30.61 -3.15 12.62
CA GLY A 42 29.95 -4.36 13.10
C GLY A 42 28.64 -4.08 13.84
N SER A 43 28.64 -4.18 15.18
CA SER A 43 27.41 -4.09 15.98
C SER A 43 27.56 -3.15 17.16
N PHE A 44 26.52 -2.35 17.39
CA PHE A 44 26.33 -1.56 18.58
C PHE A 44 24.94 -1.85 19.17
N ASN A 45 24.89 -2.36 20.41
CA ASN A 45 23.73 -3.08 20.91
C ASN A 45 22.51 -2.19 21.16
N GLY A 46 22.69 -0.95 21.58
CA GLY A 46 21.54 -0.07 21.81
C GLY A 46 21.88 1.31 22.35
N LEU A 47 20.95 2.22 22.12
CA LEU A 47 20.99 3.61 22.54
C LEU A 47 19.96 3.85 23.66
N PHE A 48 20.40 4.41 24.79
CA PHE A 48 19.54 4.67 25.97
C PHE A 48 19.61 6.13 26.46
N LEU A 49 18.46 6.79 26.61
CA LEU A 49 18.34 8.16 27.17
C LEU A 49 17.85 8.11 28.61
N ASN A 50 18.64 8.64 29.55
CA ASN A 50 18.20 8.75 30.94
C ASN A 50 17.69 10.16 31.32
N ASN A 51 18.28 11.26 30.79
CA ASN A 51 17.93 12.64 31.20
C ASN A 51 18.05 13.71 30.08
N ALA A 52 17.10 14.66 30.11
CA ALA A 52 17.05 16.06 29.64
C ALA A 52 17.42 16.54 28.21
N ASN A 53 18.03 15.77 27.28
CA ASN A 53 18.40 16.36 25.97
C ASN A 53 18.22 15.43 24.76
N ASN A 54 18.14 16.05 23.58
CA ASN A 54 18.32 15.37 22.29
C ASN A 54 19.80 15.01 22.10
N LEU A 55 20.08 13.76 21.72
CA LEU A 55 21.45 13.30 21.46
C LEU A 55 21.69 13.11 19.96
N ALA A 56 22.79 13.64 19.44
CA ALA A 56 23.23 13.39 18.06
C ALA A 56 24.20 12.20 18.04
N VAL A 57 24.04 11.27 17.11
CA VAL A 57 24.95 10.12 16.90
C VAL A 57 25.38 10.10 15.45
N THR A 58 26.69 9.96 15.19
CA THR A 58 27.20 9.88 13.82
C THR A 58 27.57 8.43 13.49
N VAL A 59 26.95 7.89 12.45
CA VAL A 59 27.29 6.56 11.91
C VAL A 59 28.53 6.72 11.03
N SER A 60 29.70 6.55 11.63
CA SER A 60 31.00 6.69 10.95
C SER A 60 31.46 5.41 10.26
N GLU A 61 30.91 4.27 10.66
CA GLU A 61 31.21 2.96 10.08
C GLU A 61 29.93 2.15 9.88
N ASP A 62 29.98 1.20 8.96
CA ASP A 62 28.89 0.25 8.74
C ASP A 62 28.59 -0.51 10.03
N THR A 63 27.36 -0.36 10.51
CA THR A 63 27.02 -0.83 11.84
C THR A 63 25.57 -1.30 11.93
N THR A 64 25.32 -2.13 12.94
CA THR A 64 24.00 -2.59 13.31
C THR A 64 23.60 -2.01 14.65
N LEU A 65 22.35 -1.55 14.76
CA LEU A 65 21.72 -1.02 15.96
C LEU A 65 20.57 -1.93 16.39
N GLY A 66 20.62 -2.38 17.65
CA GLY A 66 19.59 -3.22 18.27
C GLY A 66 18.33 -2.43 18.59
N PHE A 67 18.35 -1.69 19.69
CA PHE A 67 17.20 -0.94 20.21
C PHE A 67 17.51 0.54 20.42
N ILE A 68 16.47 1.38 20.41
CA ILE A 68 16.55 2.79 20.78
C ILE A 68 15.44 3.07 21.78
N ASN A 69 15.81 3.30 23.03
CA ASN A 69 14.83 3.49 24.09
C ASN A 69 15.04 4.80 24.85
N ASN A 70 13.92 5.34 25.34
CA ASN A 70 13.85 6.62 25.99
C ASN A 70 13.02 6.54 27.28
N ALA A 71 13.63 6.88 28.42
CA ALA A 71 12.94 6.98 29.71
C ALA A 71 12.01 8.21 29.84
N ASN A 72 12.13 9.20 28.95
CA ASN A 72 11.38 10.46 29.00
C ASN A 72 10.96 10.92 27.60
N ASN A 73 9.67 10.78 27.28
CA ASN A 73 9.03 11.04 25.98
C ASN A 73 9.29 12.42 25.31
N ALA A 74 9.96 13.36 25.99
CA ALA A 74 10.35 14.65 25.43
C ALA A 74 11.70 14.65 24.67
N ASN A 75 12.50 13.59 24.77
CA ASN A 75 13.87 13.53 24.22
C ASN A 75 14.02 12.53 23.07
N HIS A 76 14.97 12.78 22.16
CA HIS A 76 15.18 11.92 21.00
C HIS A 76 16.65 11.69 20.63
N PHE A 77 16.94 10.55 20.01
CA PHE A 77 18.19 10.30 19.29
C PHE A 77 18.08 10.78 17.84
N ASN A 78 18.96 11.70 17.48
CA ASN A 78 19.18 12.14 16.12
C ASN A 78 20.38 11.37 15.55
N LEU A 79 20.19 10.63 14.46
CA LEU A 79 21.21 9.85 13.79
C LEU A 79 21.67 10.61 12.55
N THR A 80 22.97 10.76 12.35
CA THR A 80 23.57 11.28 11.11
C THR A 80 24.37 10.17 10.47
N LEU A 81 24.04 9.80 9.24
CA LEU A 81 24.76 8.77 8.49
C LEU A 81 25.98 9.40 7.81
N GLY A 82 27.15 8.82 8.07
CA GLY A 82 28.38 9.19 7.38
C GLY A 82 28.31 8.83 5.90
N ALA A 83 29.16 9.48 5.10
CA ALA A 83 29.29 9.22 3.68
C ALA A 83 29.61 7.75 3.40
N ASP A 84 28.82 7.16 2.49
CA ASP A 84 28.88 5.76 2.05
C ASP A 84 28.70 4.75 3.19
N LYS A 85 28.08 5.15 4.30
CA LYS A 85 27.85 4.27 5.45
C LYS A 85 26.45 3.68 5.49
N THR A 86 26.38 2.50 6.09
CA THR A 86 25.16 1.74 6.30
C THR A 86 24.85 1.64 7.78
N LEU A 87 23.63 2.02 8.15
CA LEU A 87 23.05 1.73 9.45
C LEU A 87 21.97 0.66 9.29
N THR A 88 22.16 -0.50 9.92
CA THR A 88 21.14 -1.56 9.99
C THR A 88 20.43 -1.51 11.34
N ILE A 89 19.13 -1.27 11.36
CA ILE A 89 18.29 -1.31 12.55
C ILE A 89 17.60 -2.65 12.61
N THR A 90 17.85 -3.41 13.69
CA THR A 90 17.27 -4.74 13.90
C THR A 90 16.09 -4.72 14.86
N GLY A 91 15.90 -3.64 15.61
CA GLY A 91 14.88 -3.59 16.66
C GLY A 91 15.10 -4.65 17.76
N GLN A 92 16.25 -5.33 17.83
CA GLN A 92 16.43 -6.40 18.81
C GLN A 92 16.41 -5.82 20.23
N GLY A 93 15.38 -6.17 21.00
CA GLY A 93 15.25 -5.80 22.41
C GLY A 93 16.17 -6.65 23.30
N ILE A 94 16.12 -6.40 24.61
CA ILE A 94 16.85 -7.18 25.62
C ILE A 94 15.88 -8.18 26.27
N THR A 95 16.07 -9.48 26.03
CA THR A 95 15.27 -10.53 26.67
C THR A 95 15.56 -10.65 28.17
N ASN A 96 14.65 -11.26 28.96
CA ASN A 96 14.89 -11.52 30.39
C ASN A 96 16.12 -12.41 30.63
N VAL A 97 16.40 -13.33 29.70
CA VAL A 97 17.58 -14.21 29.77
C VAL A 97 18.85 -13.39 29.55
N GLN A 98 18.87 -12.50 28.55
CA GLN A 98 20.01 -11.60 28.29
C GLN A 98 20.20 -10.60 29.43
N ALA A 99 19.10 -10.06 29.94
CA ALA A 99 19.06 -9.23 31.14
C ALA A 99 19.73 -9.97 32.30
N ALA A 100 19.34 -11.22 32.61
CA ALA A 100 19.96 -11.97 33.71
C ALA A 100 21.42 -12.40 33.43
N ALA A 101 21.80 -12.60 32.17
CA ALA A 101 23.10 -13.17 31.81
C ALA A 101 24.28 -12.18 31.83
N THR A 102 24.02 -10.87 31.71
CA THR A 102 25.09 -9.87 31.63
C THR A 102 24.82 -8.66 32.52
N HIS A 103 25.82 -8.24 33.31
CA HIS A 103 25.71 -7.04 34.16
C HIS A 103 25.31 -5.79 33.36
N ASN A 104 25.76 -5.69 32.10
CA ASN A 104 25.37 -4.60 31.20
C ASN A 104 23.87 -4.59 30.94
N ALA A 105 23.30 -5.73 30.54
CA ALA A 105 21.86 -5.83 30.31
C ALA A 105 21.07 -5.65 31.62
N GLN A 106 21.54 -6.19 32.76
CA GLN A 106 20.94 -5.97 34.09
C GLN A 106 20.86 -4.48 34.44
N ASN A 107 21.96 -3.74 34.27
CA ASN A 107 22.03 -2.32 34.61
C ASN A 107 21.05 -1.49 33.75
N ILE A 108 20.94 -1.81 32.46
CA ILE A 108 20.03 -1.13 31.55
C ILE A 108 18.57 -1.42 31.93
N VAL A 109 18.20 -2.69 32.11
CA VAL A 109 16.81 -3.03 32.46
C VAL A 109 16.42 -2.53 33.85
N ALA A 110 17.35 -2.51 34.82
CA ALA A 110 17.12 -2.03 36.17
C ALA A 110 16.88 -0.52 36.21
N GLN A 111 17.62 0.26 35.41
CA GLN A 111 17.43 1.72 35.34
C GLN A 111 16.14 2.11 34.60
N PHE A 112 15.70 1.31 33.62
CA PHE A 112 14.63 1.72 32.71
C PHE A 112 13.28 1.05 32.98
N ASN A 113 13.25 -0.27 33.17
CA ASN A 113 12.01 -1.05 33.21
C ASN A 113 11.83 -1.77 34.56
N GLY A 114 12.40 -1.20 35.64
CA GLY A 114 12.37 -1.80 36.98
C GLY A 114 12.98 -3.22 37.04
N GLY A 115 13.88 -3.55 36.12
CA GLY A 115 14.50 -4.86 35.98
C GLY A 115 13.90 -5.78 34.91
N ALA A 116 12.86 -5.36 34.18
CA ALA A 116 12.21 -6.18 33.15
C ALA A 116 12.83 -6.02 31.74
N ALA A 117 12.71 -7.06 30.92
CA ALA A 117 13.12 -7.06 29.52
C ALA A 117 12.67 -5.82 28.72
N ILE A 118 13.49 -5.42 27.74
CA ILE A 118 13.10 -4.44 26.72
C ILE A 118 12.45 -5.19 25.58
N ALA A 119 11.27 -4.73 25.16
CA ALA A 119 10.53 -5.34 24.07
C ALA A 119 11.31 -5.30 22.76
N ASN A 120 11.10 -6.31 21.91
CA ASN A 120 11.59 -6.24 20.54
C ASN A 120 10.86 -5.14 19.78
N ASN A 121 11.59 -4.54 18.86
CA ASN A 121 11.24 -3.43 17.99
C ASN A 121 10.93 -2.12 18.72
N ASP A 122 11.44 -1.93 19.94
CA ASP A 122 11.34 -0.65 20.63
C ASP A 122 12.35 0.37 20.06
N LEU A 123 11.80 1.31 19.28
CA LEU A 123 12.49 2.47 18.71
C LEU A 123 11.83 3.79 19.15
N SER A 124 11.17 3.80 20.31
CA SER A 124 10.39 4.93 20.81
C SER A 124 11.22 6.21 21.00
N GLY A 125 12.52 6.09 21.22
CA GLY A 125 13.45 7.21 21.35
C GLY A 125 13.98 7.77 20.02
N LEU A 126 13.61 7.21 18.86
CA LEU A 126 14.10 7.67 17.57
C LEU A 126 13.56 9.07 17.23
N GLY A 127 14.45 9.98 16.83
CA GLY A 127 14.12 11.30 16.32
C GLY A 127 14.54 11.45 14.86
N THR A 128 15.42 12.41 14.58
CA THR A 128 15.86 12.69 13.22
C THR A 128 16.81 11.62 12.69
N ILE A 129 16.66 11.20 11.44
CA ILE A 129 17.67 10.47 10.68
C ILE A 129 18.12 11.36 9.52
N ASP A 130 19.35 11.85 9.59
CA ASP A 130 19.99 12.66 8.57
C ASP A 130 20.89 11.77 7.70
N PHE A 131 20.62 11.68 6.39
CA PHE A 131 21.47 10.95 5.45
C PHE A 131 22.77 11.69 5.09
N GLY A 132 22.99 12.88 5.66
CA GLY A 132 24.16 13.71 5.41
C GLY A 132 24.18 14.27 3.98
N ALA A 133 25.31 14.86 3.58
CA ALA A 133 25.49 15.47 2.26
C ALA A 133 25.88 14.47 1.15
N ALA A 134 26.27 13.25 1.52
CA ALA A 134 26.75 12.21 0.62
C ALA A 134 25.86 10.97 0.70
N ALA A 135 26.01 10.05 -0.26
CA ALA A 135 25.18 8.86 -0.31
C ALA A 135 25.31 8.01 0.95
N SER A 136 24.21 7.50 1.50
CA SER A 136 24.24 6.61 2.67
C SER A 136 23.00 5.72 2.72
N THR A 137 23.04 4.67 3.54
CA THR A 137 22.01 3.62 3.56
C THR A 137 21.47 3.35 4.95
N LEU A 138 20.14 3.33 5.07
CA LEU A 138 19.41 2.85 6.24
C LEU A 138 18.75 1.51 5.90
N VAL A 139 18.93 0.50 6.75
CA VAL A 139 18.33 -0.83 6.58
C VAL A 139 17.46 -1.15 7.79
N PHE A 140 16.22 -1.57 7.55
CA PHE A 140 15.38 -2.22 8.55
C PHE A 140 15.40 -3.72 8.33
N ASP A 141 16.07 -4.44 9.23
CA ASP A 141 16.23 -5.88 9.23
C ASP A 141 15.79 -6.45 10.58
N LEU A 142 14.48 -6.45 10.84
CA LEU A 142 13.95 -6.67 12.17
C LEU A 142 14.17 -8.11 12.65
N ALA A 143 14.82 -8.26 13.80
CA ALA A 143 15.11 -9.58 14.39
C ALA A 143 13.83 -10.37 14.72
N ASN A 144 12.74 -9.66 15.02
CA ASN A 144 11.40 -10.22 15.14
C ASN A 144 10.50 -9.54 14.11
N PRO A 145 10.31 -10.14 12.91
CA PRO A 145 9.61 -9.49 11.83
C PRO A 145 8.19 -9.14 12.22
N THR A 146 7.85 -7.87 11.99
CA THR A 146 6.50 -7.37 12.14
C THR A 146 5.66 -7.74 10.92
N THR A 147 4.34 -7.63 11.06
CA THR A 147 3.40 -7.92 9.97
C THR A 147 2.65 -6.66 9.59
N GLN A 148 1.98 -6.64 8.44
CA GLN A 148 1.13 -5.50 8.07
C GLN A 148 0.07 -5.16 9.14
N LYS A 149 -0.46 -6.16 9.87
CA LYS A 149 -1.48 -5.95 10.92
C LYS A 149 -0.88 -5.43 12.23
N ALA A 150 0.41 -5.70 12.47
CA ALA A 150 1.15 -5.26 13.64
C ALA A 150 2.54 -4.78 13.19
N PRO A 151 2.61 -3.64 12.48
CA PRO A 151 3.87 -3.11 11.96
C PRO A 151 4.71 -2.51 13.09
N LEU A 152 6.01 -2.33 12.83
CA LEU A 152 6.84 -1.46 13.66
C LEU A 152 6.47 -0.02 13.32
N ILE A 153 5.81 0.65 14.25
CA ILE A 153 5.45 2.06 14.12
C ILE A 153 6.62 2.88 14.63
N LEU A 154 7.23 3.68 13.76
CA LEU A 154 8.24 4.65 14.19
C LEU A 154 7.55 5.75 14.99
N ALA A 155 8.25 6.28 16.00
CA ALA A 155 7.73 7.35 16.85
C ALA A 155 7.28 8.56 16.01
N ASP A 156 6.27 9.30 16.48
CA ASP A 156 5.72 10.46 15.72
C ASP A 156 6.74 11.57 15.46
N ASN A 157 7.82 11.64 16.23
CA ASN A 157 8.92 12.58 16.05
C ASN A 157 10.04 12.04 15.14
N ALA A 158 9.92 10.80 14.65
CA ALA A 158 10.87 10.23 13.72
C ALA A 158 10.71 10.89 12.35
N LEU A 159 11.77 11.51 11.84
CA LEU A 159 11.76 12.23 10.57
C LEU A 159 13.09 12.04 9.82
N ILE A 160 13.05 12.21 8.49
CA ILE A 160 14.22 12.15 7.61
C ILE A 160 14.70 13.57 7.28
N VAL A 161 16.02 13.76 7.31
CA VAL A 161 16.72 14.93 6.77
C VAL A 161 17.67 14.48 5.66
N ASN A 162 17.86 15.33 4.65
CA ASN A 162 18.70 15.06 3.48
C ASN A 162 18.37 13.74 2.77
N GLY A 163 17.08 13.34 2.76
CA GLY A 163 16.62 12.08 2.19
C GLY A 163 17.07 11.87 0.74
N ALA A 164 17.23 12.94 -0.05
CA ALA A 164 17.70 12.87 -1.44
C ALA A 164 19.10 12.24 -1.60
N ASN A 165 19.86 12.06 -0.52
CA ASN A 165 21.14 11.35 -0.50
C ASN A 165 21.01 9.90 -0.02
N GLY A 166 19.87 9.54 0.56
CA GLY A 166 19.66 8.28 1.27
C GLY A 166 19.04 7.16 0.45
N THR A 167 19.43 5.93 0.78
CA THR A 167 18.69 4.71 0.42
C THR A 167 18.10 4.09 1.67
N LEU A 168 16.81 3.75 1.67
CA LEU A 168 16.14 3.01 2.74
C LEU A 168 15.79 1.61 2.25
N ASN A 169 16.24 0.58 2.95
CA ASN A 169 15.94 -0.82 2.66
C ASN A 169 15.03 -1.40 3.75
N VAL A 170 13.98 -2.10 3.37
CA VAL A 170 13.19 -2.96 4.25
C VAL A 170 13.41 -4.40 3.81
N THR A 171 14.22 -5.13 4.59
CA THR A 171 14.63 -6.51 4.27
C THR A 171 13.92 -7.54 5.13
N ASN A 172 13.43 -7.15 6.32
CA ASN A 172 12.69 -8.05 7.20
C ASN A 172 11.75 -7.26 8.14
N GLY A 173 10.43 -7.41 7.93
CA GLY A 173 9.35 -6.74 8.67
C GLY A 173 8.50 -5.77 7.86
N PHE A 174 7.49 -5.22 8.54
CA PHE A 174 6.66 -4.10 8.09
C PHE A 174 6.93 -2.86 8.93
N ILE A 175 7.29 -1.76 8.27
CA ILE A 175 7.59 -0.48 8.92
C ILE A 175 6.48 0.52 8.62
N GLN A 176 5.93 1.18 9.64
CA GLN A 176 4.96 2.26 9.48
C GLN A 176 5.56 3.58 9.94
N VAL A 177 5.39 4.60 9.09
CA VAL A 177 5.86 5.97 9.35
C VAL A 177 4.70 6.95 9.27
N SER A 178 4.72 7.97 10.14
CA SER A 178 3.71 9.03 10.18
C SER A 178 4.21 10.37 9.62
N ASP A 179 5.52 10.60 9.59
CA ASP A 179 6.09 11.82 9.02
C ASP A 179 6.28 11.71 7.49
N LYS A 180 6.00 12.80 6.78
CA LYS A 180 6.06 12.86 5.30
C LYS A 180 7.49 12.90 4.77
N SER A 181 8.47 13.28 5.58
CA SER A 181 9.88 13.36 5.19
C SER A 181 10.46 12.04 4.68
N PHE A 182 9.91 10.90 5.08
CA PHE A 182 10.29 9.58 4.53
C PHE A 182 10.06 9.46 3.02
N ALA A 183 9.13 10.24 2.46
CA ALA A 183 8.92 10.29 1.01
C ALA A 183 9.98 11.13 0.26
N THR A 184 10.96 11.72 0.96
CA THR A 184 12.09 12.44 0.36
C THR A 184 13.32 11.55 0.15
N VAL A 185 13.33 10.33 0.67
CA VAL A 185 14.45 9.39 0.54
C VAL A 185 14.68 9.07 -0.94
N LYS A 186 15.90 9.16 -1.45
CA LYS A 186 16.19 8.96 -2.88
C LYS A 186 15.73 7.60 -3.40
N ALA A 187 15.90 6.55 -2.60
CA ALA A 187 15.44 5.22 -2.94
C ALA A 187 14.85 4.50 -1.73
N ILE A 188 13.67 3.91 -1.89
CA ILE A 188 13.06 3.00 -0.92
C ILE A 188 12.99 1.61 -1.55
N ASN A 189 13.69 0.66 -0.98
CA ASN A 189 13.79 -0.71 -1.46
C ASN A 189 13.01 -1.65 -0.54
N ILE A 190 12.09 -2.43 -1.09
CA ILE A 190 11.22 -3.34 -0.34
C ILE A 190 11.46 -4.77 -0.84
N GLY A 191 11.86 -5.68 0.07
CA GLY A 191 12.03 -7.10 -0.22
C GLY A 191 10.70 -7.87 -0.30
N ASP A 192 10.76 -9.13 -0.74
CA ASP A 192 9.59 -10.02 -0.74
C ASP A 192 9.06 -10.29 0.66
N GLY A 193 7.74 -10.32 0.81
CA GLY A 193 7.05 -10.51 2.07
C GLY A 193 7.16 -9.33 3.05
N GLN A 194 7.86 -8.26 2.67
CA GLN A 194 8.11 -7.09 3.52
C GLN A 194 7.19 -5.93 3.16
N GLY A 195 7.16 -4.89 4.00
CA GLY A 195 6.41 -3.70 3.63
C GLY A 195 6.81 -2.40 4.28
N PHE A 196 6.48 -1.32 3.57
CA PHE A 196 6.63 0.05 4.02
C PHE A 196 5.27 0.75 3.96
N MET A 197 4.86 1.35 5.07
CA MET A 197 3.51 1.84 5.29
C MET A 197 3.55 3.34 5.61
N PHE A 198 2.97 4.16 4.74
CA PHE A 198 2.74 5.57 5.03
C PHE A 198 1.39 5.73 5.72
N ASN A 199 1.40 6.16 6.98
CA ASN A 199 0.20 6.48 7.74
C ASN A 199 0.33 7.89 8.32
N THR A 200 0.25 8.89 7.46
CA THR A 200 0.57 10.27 7.87
C THR A 200 -0.45 10.82 8.85
N ASN A 201 -0.01 11.40 9.97
CA ASN A 201 -0.90 12.10 10.90
C ASN A 201 -1.42 13.39 10.21
N ALA A 202 -2.73 13.47 9.92
CA ALA A 202 -3.35 14.62 9.24
C ALA A 202 -4.29 15.35 10.19
N THR A 203 -3.92 16.57 10.61
CA THR A 203 -4.88 17.54 11.16
C THR A 203 -5.49 18.41 10.06
N ASN A 204 -4.94 18.40 8.83
CA ASN A 204 -5.45 19.11 7.64
C ASN A 204 -5.20 18.26 6.37
N ALA A 205 -5.86 18.59 5.24
CA ALA A 205 -5.73 17.88 3.95
C ALA A 205 -4.27 17.50 3.64
N ASN A 206 -3.96 16.20 3.74
CA ASN A 206 -2.59 15.74 3.74
C ASN A 206 -2.19 15.29 2.35
N THR A 207 -1.38 16.11 1.68
CA THR A 207 -0.67 15.69 0.48
C THR A 207 0.62 14.94 0.86
N LEU A 208 0.80 13.72 0.36
CA LEU A 208 2.07 12.99 0.37
C LEU A 208 2.61 12.91 -1.07
N ASN A 209 3.76 13.52 -1.35
CA ASN A 209 4.39 13.49 -2.67
C ASN A 209 5.45 12.38 -2.75
N LEU A 210 5.21 11.31 -3.50
CA LEU A 210 6.06 10.11 -3.46
C LEU A 210 7.22 10.08 -4.46
N GLN A 211 7.36 11.05 -5.39
CA GLN A 211 8.19 10.80 -6.59
C GLN A 211 8.90 12.00 -7.24
N ALA A 212 8.96 13.17 -6.62
CA ALA A 212 9.92 14.18 -7.07
C ALA A 212 11.32 13.84 -6.48
N GLY A 213 12.03 12.89 -7.09
CA GLY A 213 13.40 12.49 -6.70
C GLY A 213 13.53 11.16 -5.94
N THR A 214 12.41 10.55 -5.53
CA THR A 214 12.35 9.28 -4.80
C THR A 214 11.96 8.12 -5.72
N THR A 215 12.77 7.06 -5.72
CA THR A 215 12.52 5.81 -6.45
C THR A 215 12.05 4.74 -5.47
N ILE A 216 10.85 4.20 -5.64
CA ILE A 216 10.38 3.05 -4.84
C ILE A 216 10.62 1.78 -5.64
N ASN A 217 11.56 0.96 -5.18
CA ASN A 217 11.94 -0.29 -5.79
C ASN A 217 11.41 -1.48 -4.99
N PHE A 218 10.85 -2.44 -5.70
CA PHE A 218 10.60 -3.77 -5.16
C PHE A 218 11.73 -4.69 -5.62
N ASN A 219 12.60 -5.08 -4.67
CA ASN A 219 13.84 -5.79 -4.96
C ASN A 219 13.70 -7.31 -4.79
N GLY A 220 12.54 -7.76 -4.33
CA GLY A 220 12.17 -9.17 -4.29
C GLY A 220 12.08 -9.81 -5.67
N THR A 221 12.19 -11.14 -5.73
CA THR A 221 11.97 -11.95 -6.93
C THR A 221 10.50 -12.31 -7.12
N ASP A 222 9.75 -12.47 -6.03
CA ASP A 222 8.44 -13.12 -6.02
C ASP A 222 7.30 -12.12 -6.20
N GLY A 223 7.58 -10.82 -6.16
CA GLY A 223 6.58 -9.79 -6.41
C GLY A 223 5.77 -9.38 -5.18
N THR A 224 6.16 -9.85 -3.99
CA THR A 224 5.29 -9.84 -2.80
C THR A 224 5.56 -8.69 -1.83
N GLY A 225 6.60 -7.89 -2.08
CA GLY A 225 6.88 -6.68 -1.31
C GLY A 225 5.76 -5.65 -1.44
N ARG A 226 5.45 -4.93 -0.36
CA ARG A 226 4.25 -4.07 -0.27
C ARG A 226 4.56 -2.62 0.08
N LEU A 227 4.05 -1.71 -0.73
CA LEU A 227 3.90 -0.30 -0.35
C LEU A 227 2.45 -0.08 0.07
N VAL A 228 2.22 0.33 1.32
CA VAL A 228 0.86 0.57 1.84
C VAL A 228 0.66 2.06 2.12
N LEU A 229 -0.42 2.61 1.59
CA LEU A 229 -0.85 3.99 1.74
C LEU A 229 -2.10 4.01 2.62
N LEU A 230 -1.98 4.46 3.86
CA LEU A 230 -3.05 4.41 4.85
C LEU A 230 -3.67 5.80 5.05
N SER A 231 -4.99 5.89 4.86
CA SER A 231 -5.81 7.03 5.23
C SER A 231 -6.56 6.73 6.54
N LYS A 232 -5.88 6.93 7.67
CA LYS A 232 -6.39 6.57 9.02
C LYS A 232 -6.58 7.76 9.97
N ASN A 233 -6.03 8.94 9.69
CA ASN A 233 -6.00 10.03 10.68
C ASN A 233 -6.71 11.30 10.17
N GLY A 234 -7.84 11.66 10.81
CA GLY A 234 -8.45 12.99 10.78
C GLY A 234 -9.11 13.43 9.45
N ALA A 235 -8.32 13.72 8.43
CA ALA A 235 -8.76 14.23 7.12
C ALA A 235 -8.56 13.22 5.99
N ALA A 236 -9.17 13.46 4.83
CA ALA A 236 -8.87 12.69 3.63
C ALA A 236 -7.38 12.84 3.26
N THR A 237 -6.72 11.73 2.92
CA THR A 237 -5.32 11.74 2.52
C THR A 237 -5.22 11.70 1.01
N ASP A 238 -4.52 12.68 0.44
CA ASP A 238 -4.20 12.78 -0.97
C ASP A 238 -2.76 12.27 -1.18
N PHE A 239 -2.62 11.09 -1.78
CA PHE A 239 -1.34 10.51 -2.15
C PHE A 239 -0.98 10.99 -3.56
N ASN A 240 -0.12 12.00 -3.66
CA ASN A 240 0.33 12.56 -4.91
C ASN A 240 1.57 11.81 -5.44
N VAL A 241 1.44 11.30 -6.65
CA VAL A 241 2.44 10.47 -7.31
C VAL A 241 2.98 11.26 -8.50
N THR A 242 4.28 11.61 -8.47
CA THR A 242 4.97 12.35 -9.54
C THR A 242 5.74 11.40 -10.46
N GLY A 243 5.04 10.76 -11.40
CA GLY A 243 5.53 9.57 -12.12
C GLY A 243 4.59 8.40 -11.89
N SER A 244 5.08 7.16 -11.79
CA SER A 244 4.26 5.97 -11.50
C SER A 244 4.88 5.00 -10.48
N LEU A 245 4.07 4.45 -9.57
CA LEU A 245 4.51 3.48 -8.57
C LEU A 245 4.56 2.05 -9.15
N GLY A 246 5.57 1.26 -8.81
CA GLY A 246 5.61 -0.16 -9.20
C GLY A 246 5.96 -0.45 -10.65
N GLY A 247 6.58 0.51 -11.36
CA GLY A 247 7.00 0.36 -12.75
C GLY A 247 8.01 -0.77 -13.03
N ASN A 248 8.57 -1.43 -12.01
CA ASN A 248 9.53 -2.52 -12.13
C ASN A 248 8.94 -3.94 -12.00
N LEU A 249 7.62 -4.12 -12.17
CA LEU A 249 6.89 -5.41 -12.20
C LEU A 249 6.81 -6.22 -10.89
N LYS A 250 7.38 -5.75 -9.77
CA LYS A 250 7.73 -6.67 -8.66
C LYS A 250 7.12 -6.34 -7.31
N GLY A 251 6.07 -5.51 -7.25
CA GLY A 251 5.48 -5.14 -5.97
C GLY A 251 3.98 -4.93 -5.99
N ILE A 252 3.43 -4.98 -4.78
CA ILE A 252 2.05 -4.70 -4.50
C ILE A 252 1.94 -3.29 -3.94
N ILE A 253 1.09 -2.47 -4.55
CA ILE A 253 0.69 -1.18 -3.99
C ILE A 253 -0.69 -1.34 -3.36
N GLU A 254 -0.87 -0.81 -2.17
CA GLU A 254 -2.13 -0.89 -1.45
C GLU A 254 -2.60 0.49 -0.98
N LEU A 255 -3.85 0.82 -1.28
CA LEU A 255 -4.54 2.01 -0.77
C LEU A 255 -5.60 1.57 0.23
N ASN A 256 -5.40 1.93 1.51
CA ASN A 256 -6.29 1.57 2.60
C ASN A 256 -6.99 2.80 3.18
N THR A 257 -8.31 2.84 3.11
CA THR A 257 -9.14 3.91 3.66
C THR A 257 -9.85 3.42 4.91
N VAL A 258 -9.33 3.78 6.09
CA VAL A 258 -9.73 3.17 7.37
C VAL A 258 -10.60 4.13 8.19
N ALA A 259 -10.17 5.38 8.34
CA ALA A 259 -10.93 6.38 9.12
C ALA A 259 -11.50 7.50 8.25
N THR A 260 -10.91 7.74 7.08
CA THR A 260 -11.27 8.83 6.17
C THR A 260 -11.20 8.34 4.74
N ASN A 261 -11.86 9.08 3.84
CA ASN A 261 -11.73 8.82 2.40
C ASN A 261 -10.26 8.96 1.99
N GLY A 262 -9.81 8.16 1.04
CA GLY A 262 -8.45 8.25 0.51
C GLY A 262 -8.46 8.55 -0.98
N GLN A 263 -7.46 9.31 -1.43
CA GLN A 263 -7.25 9.59 -2.84
C GLN A 263 -5.83 9.28 -3.27
N LEU A 264 -5.68 8.63 -4.42
CA LEU A 264 -4.39 8.43 -5.09
C LEU A 264 -4.39 9.25 -6.38
N ILE A 265 -3.45 10.18 -6.54
CA ILE A 265 -3.50 11.22 -7.57
C ILE A 265 -2.20 11.22 -8.39
N ALA A 266 -2.32 11.25 -9.72
CA ALA A 266 -1.18 11.51 -10.60
C ALA A 266 -0.91 13.02 -10.67
N ASN A 267 0.22 13.45 -10.13
CA ASN A 267 0.60 14.87 -10.03
C ASN A 267 0.91 15.50 -11.40
N ALA A 268 1.30 14.70 -12.40
CA ALA A 268 1.51 15.14 -13.78
C ALA A 268 0.19 15.28 -14.59
N GLY A 269 -0.96 15.03 -13.96
CA GLY A 269 -2.28 15.03 -14.58
C GLY A 269 -2.85 13.62 -14.76
N PRO A 270 -4.17 13.49 -14.95
CA PRO A 270 -4.88 12.21 -14.89
C PRO A 270 -4.51 11.24 -16.02
N ALA A 271 -3.98 11.72 -17.14
CA ALA A 271 -3.45 10.91 -18.24
C ALA A 271 -2.10 10.24 -17.93
N ASN A 272 -1.59 10.36 -16.70
CA ASN A 272 -0.39 9.68 -16.25
C ASN A 272 -0.77 8.53 -15.33
N ALA A 273 0.03 7.47 -15.36
CA ALA A 273 -0.15 6.35 -14.47
C ALA A 273 0.23 6.70 -13.04
N VAL A 274 -0.67 6.43 -12.09
CA VAL A 274 -0.31 6.40 -10.67
C VAL A 274 0.31 5.06 -10.28
N ILE A 275 -0.07 3.99 -10.97
CA ILE A 275 0.38 2.62 -10.74
C ILE A 275 0.81 2.00 -12.07
N GLY A 276 2.01 1.41 -12.09
CA GLY A 276 2.61 0.75 -13.24
C GLY A 276 2.77 1.62 -14.49
N THR A 277 3.15 1.03 -15.60
CA THR A 277 3.30 1.73 -16.88
C THR A 277 2.61 0.94 -18.00
N ASN A 278 2.14 1.67 -19.01
CA ASN A 278 1.31 1.16 -20.11
C ASN A 278 2.07 0.32 -21.16
N ASN A 279 3.31 -0.09 -20.92
CA ASN A 279 4.14 -0.76 -21.94
C ASN A 279 4.09 -2.30 -21.88
N GLY A 280 3.13 -2.89 -21.17
CA GLY A 280 2.98 -4.34 -20.99
C GLY A 280 4.00 -4.96 -20.01
N ALA A 281 5.25 -4.50 -20.03
CA ALA A 281 6.36 -4.97 -19.19
C ALA A 281 6.63 -4.09 -17.95
N GLY A 282 5.74 -3.17 -17.59
CA GLY A 282 5.94 -2.30 -16.43
C GLY A 282 4.71 -2.14 -15.55
N ARG A 283 3.75 -3.06 -15.63
CA ARG A 283 2.60 -3.18 -14.70
C ARG A 283 3.08 -3.41 -13.26
N ALA A 284 2.38 -2.90 -12.25
CA ALA A 284 2.63 -3.37 -10.89
C ALA A 284 2.25 -4.86 -10.75
N ALA A 285 2.91 -5.61 -9.85
CA ALA A 285 2.54 -7.00 -9.60
C ALA A 285 1.12 -7.09 -9.06
N GLY A 286 0.78 -6.19 -8.12
CA GLY A 286 -0.56 -6.09 -7.58
C GLY A 286 -0.98 -4.67 -7.23
N PHE A 287 -2.29 -4.43 -7.27
CA PHE A 287 -2.92 -3.26 -6.70
C PHE A 287 -4.08 -3.67 -5.79
N VAL A 288 -4.05 -3.23 -4.54
CA VAL A 288 -5.07 -3.53 -3.55
C VAL A 288 -5.76 -2.23 -3.12
N VAL A 289 -7.08 -2.21 -3.14
CA VAL A 289 -7.88 -1.11 -2.60
C VAL A 289 -8.75 -1.65 -1.48
N SER A 290 -8.52 -1.17 -0.25
CA SER A 290 -9.35 -1.51 0.90
C SER A 290 -10.13 -0.30 1.41
N VAL A 291 -11.43 -0.46 1.62
CA VAL A 291 -12.35 0.61 2.00
C VAL A 291 -13.17 0.21 3.22
N ASP A 292 -12.99 0.93 4.33
CA ASP A 292 -13.75 0.71 5.56
C ASP A 292 -15.19 1.25 5.46
N ASN A 293 -16.00 0.84 6.44
CA ASN A 293 -17.41 1.20 6.50
C ASN A 293 -17.63 2.73 6.45
N GLY A 294 -18.51 3.19 5.57
CA GLY A 294 -18.81 4.61 5.37
C GLY A 294 -17.74 5.42 4.63
N LYS A 295 -16.71 4.78 4.04
CA LYS A 295 -15.62 5.47 3.33
C LYS A 295 -15.65 5.24 1.83
N ALA A 296 -14.80 5.99 1.12
CA ALA A 296 -14.59 5.89 -0.31
C ALA A 296 -13.09 5.96 -0.64
N ALA A 297 -12.70 5.27 -1.71
CA ALA A 297 -11.38 5.42 -2.33
C ALA A 297 -11.54 6.02 -3.73
N THR A 298 -10.72 7.03 -4.06
CA THR A 298 -10.70 7.63 -5.39
C THR A 298 -9.30 7.55 -5.99
N ILE A 299 -9.19 7.01 -7.19
CA ILE A 299 -7.94 6.91 -7.93
C ILE A 299 -8.04 7.84 -9.14
N ASN A 300 -7.21 8.89 -9.13
CA ASN A 300 -7.16 9.95 -10.13
C ASN A 300 -5.86 9.87 -10.94
N GLY A 301 -5.77 8.81 -11.74
CA GLY A 301 -4.68 8.52 -12.69
C GLY A 301 -4.83 7.10 -13.24
N GLN A 302 -4.02 6.74 -14.23
CA GLN A 302 -4.08 5.41 -14.83
C GLN A 302 -3.57 4.34 -13.86
N VAL A 303 -4.19 3.16 -13.90
CA VAL A 303 -3.78 2.00 -13.09
C VAL A 303 -3.41 0.86 -14.01
N TYR A 304 -2.13 0.49 -14.01
CA TYR A 304 -1.61 -0.68 -14.69
C TYR A 304 -1.08 -1.68 -13.66
N ALA A 305 -1.86 -2.70 -13.35
CA ALA A 305 -1.46 -3.79 -12.46
C ALA A 305 -1.58 -5.13 -13.20
N LYS A 306 -1.08 -6.21 -12.62
CA LYS A 306 -1.36 -7.57 -13.07
C LYS A 306 -2.52 -8.17 -12.25
N ASP A 307 -2.42 -8.07 -10.94
CA ASP A 307 -3.49 -8.48 -10.03
C ASP A 307 -4.14 -7.27 -9.37
N MET A 308 -5.46 -7.24 -9.31
CA MET A 308 -6.23 -6.23 -8.60
C MET A 308 -7.09 -6.90 -7.53
N VAL A 309 -7.11 -6.32 -6.33
CA VAL A 309 -7.99 -6.78 -5.25
C VAL A 309 -8.77 -5.60 -4.70
N ILE A 310 -10.10 -5.73 -4.70
CA ILE A 310 -11.04 -4.73 -4.19
C ILE A 310 -11.70 -5.27 -2.92
N GLN A 311 -11.52 -4.55 -1.82
CA GLN A 311 -11.96 -4.96 -0.49
C GLN A 311 -12.75 -3.82 0.17
N SER A 312 -14.04 -3.70 -0.10
CA SER A 312 -14.87 -2.76 0.67
C SER A 312 -15.57 -3.46 1.83
N ALA A 313 -15.31 -3.08 3.07
CA ALA A 313 -16.12 -3.43 4.23
C ALA A 313 -17.48 -2.70 4.24
N ASN A 314 -17.67 -1.69 3.36
CA ASN A 314 -18.93 -1.01 3.14
C ASN A 314 -19.62 -1.52 1.86
N ALA A 315 -20.84 -2.04 1.95
CA ALA A 315 -21.65 -2.34 0.76
C ALA A 315 -21.96 -1.10 -0.12
N ASN A 316 -21.73 0.10 0.42
CA ASN A 316 -21.96 1.36 -0.28
C ASN A 316 -20.71 2.23 -0.44
N GLY A 317 -19.53 1.75 -0.02
CA GLY A 317 -18.29 2.51 -0.14
C GLY A 317 -17.77 2.42 -1.56
N PRO A 318 -17.76 3.51 -2.35
CA PRO A 318 -17.37 3.43 -3.74
C PRO A 318 -15.84 3.42 -3.86
N VAL A 319 -15.36 2.58 -4.78
CA VAL A 319 -14.02 2.68 -5.36
C VAL A 319 -14.17 3.34 -6.72
N ASN A 320 -13.71 4.59 -6.82
CA ASN A 320 -13.85 5.40 -8.01
C ASN A 320 -12.53 5.43 -8.79
N PHE A 321 -12.53 4.85 -9.99
CA PHE A 321 -11.44 4.98 -10.94
C PHE A 321 -11.75 6.10 -11.94
N ARG A 322 -11.11 7.26 -11.73
CA ARG A 322 -11.29 8.47 -12.55
C ARG A 322 -10.46 8.47 -13.83
N HIS A 323 -9.81 7.35 -14.13
CA HIS A 323 -9.12 7.10 -15.39
C HIS A 323 -9.11 5.59 -15.68
N ILE A 324 -8.50 5.21 -16.80
CA ILE A 324 -8.24 3.84 -17.25
C ILE A 324 -7.69 2.97 -16.10
N VAL A 325 -8.38 1.86 -15.88
CA VAL A 325 -7.84 0.68 -15.19
C VAL A 325 -7.53 -0.37 -16.23
N ASP A 326 -6.34 -0.95 -16.18
CA ASP A 326 -5.99 -2.05 -17.04
C ASP A 326 -5.17 -3.07 -16.25
N VAL A 327 -5.71 -4.27 -16.05
CA VAL A 327 -4.98 -5.39 -15.42
C VAL A 327 -4.27 -6.29 -16.43
N GLY A 328 -4.46 -6.06 -17.73
CA GLY A 328 -3.90 -6.88 -18.80
C GLY A 328 -4.73 -8.14 -19.08
N ILE A 329 -4.33 -8.86 -20.12
CA ILE A 329 -5.08 -10.04 -20.63
C ILE A 329 -4.97 -11.25 -19.68
N ASP A 330 -3.82 -11.41 -19.02
CA ASP A 330 -3.56 -12.48 -18.04
C ASP A 330 -3.74 -11.99 -16.59
N GLY A 331 -4.26 -10.77 -16.43
CA GLY A 331 -4.48 -10.18 -15.13
C GLY A 331 -5.76 -10.64 -14.47
N THR A 332 -5.81 -10.53 -13.15
CA THR A 332 -6.98 -10.91 -12.36
C THR A 332 -7.52 -9.74 -11.56
N THR A 333 -8.83 -9.68 -11.36
CA THR A 333 -9.50 -8.77 -10.43
C THR A 333 -10.35 -9.58 -9.45
N ALA A 334 -10.15 -9.40 -8.14
CA ALA A 334 -10.90 -10.14 -7.12
C ALA A 334 -11.60 -9.22 -6.12
N PHE A 335 -12.85 -9.53 -5.79
CA PHE A 335 -13.62 -8.89 -4.72
C PHE A 335 -13.66 -9.81 -3.48
N LYS A 336 -13.33 -9.30 -2.28
CA LYS A 336 -13.09 -10.21 -1.12
C LYS A 336 -13.93 -9.99 0.14
N THR A 337 -14.47 -8.80 0.42
CA THR A 337 -14.98 -8.50 1.77
C THR A 337 -16.48 -8.19 1.84
N ALA A 338 -17.00 -7.30 1.01
CA ALA A 338 -18.43 -7.02 0.91
C ALA A 338 -18.84 -6.59 -0.50
N ALA A 339 -20.13 -6.30 -0.67
CA ALA A 339 -20.79 -5.81 -1.89
C ALA A 339 -20.23 -4.45 -2.35
N SER A 340 -19.00 -4.46 -2.85
CA SER A 340 -18.25 -3.27 -3.21
C SER A 340 -18.89 -2.60 -4.41
N LYS A 341 -18.90 -1.27 -4.44
CA LYS A 341 -19.32 -0.50 -5.62
C LYS A 341 -18.10 0.07 -6.30
N VAL A 342 -17.92 -0.24 -7.57
CA VAL A 342 -16.81 0.25 -8.38
C VAL A 342 -17.38 1.12 -9.48
N ALA A 343 -16.87 2.33 -9.61
CA ALA A 343 -17.21 3.20 -10.72
C ALA A 343 -15.95 3.44 -11.56
N ILE A 344 -16.05 3.22 -12.87
CA ILE A 344 -15.02 3.64 -13.83
C ILE A 344 -15.49 4.89 -14.56
N THR A 345 -14.55 5.60 -15.19
CA THR A 345 -14.84 6.82 -15.96
C THR A 345 -14.34 6.75 -17.39
N GLN A 346 -13.56 5.70 -17.72
CA GLN A 346 -12.95 5.48 -19.02
C GLN A 346 -12.95 3.99 -19.35
N ASN A 347 -12.68 3.68 -20.62
CA ASN A 347 -12.42 2.32 -21.08
C ASN A 347 -11.44 1.62 -20.13
N SER A 348 -11.85 0.46 -19.63
CA SER A 348 -11.08 -0.24 -18.61
C SER A 348 -11.09 -1.74 -18.84
N ASN A 349 -9.99 -2.39 -18.50
CA ASN A 349 -9.80 -3.83 -18.56
C ASN A 349 -9.57 -4.40 -17.16
N PHE A 350 -10.51 -5.24 -16.72
CA PHE A 350 -10.52 -5.90 -15.41
C PHE A 350 -10.07 -7.36 -15.52
N GLY A 351 -9.69 -7.83 -16.71
CA GLY A 351 -9.13 -9.17 -16.91
C GLY A 351 -10.11 -10.27 -16.49
N THR A 352 -9.59 -11.33 -15.89
CA THR A 352 -10.42 -12.36 -15.25
C THR A 352 -10.91 -11.85 -13.90
N THR A 353 -12.22 -11.65 -13.76
CA THR A 353 -12.82 -11.03 -12.58
C THR A 353 -13.64 -12.02 -11.77
N ASP A 354 -13.36 -12.13 -10.48
CA ASP A 354 -14.09 -12.95 -9.51
C ASP A 354 -14.78 -12.06 -8.44
N PHE A 355 -16.11 -12.11 -8.40
CA PHE A 355 -16.92 -11.39 -7.42
C PHE A 355 -16.98 -12.08 -6.04
N GLY A 356 -16.46 -13.29 -5.88
CA GLY A 356 -16.33 -13.99 -4.59
C GLY A 356 -17.64 -14.26 -3.82
N ASN A 357 -18.75 -14.52 -4.52
CA ASN A 357 -20.11 -14.63 -3.96
C ASN A 357 -20.61 -13.31 -3.31
N LEU A 358 -20.12 -12.16 -3.74
CA LEU A 358 -20.50 -10.85 -3.22
C LEU A 358 -21.43 -10.13 -4.18
N ALA A 359 -22.41 -9.39 -3.65
CA ALA A 359 -23.28 -8.51 -4.44
C ALA A 359 -22.55 -7.22 -4.91
N ALA A 360 -21.29 -7.35 -5.30
CA ALA A 360 -20.46 -6.28 -5.82
C ALA A 360 -21.00 -5.75 -7.15
N GLN A 361 -20.73 -4.49 -7.44
CA GLN A 361 -21.29 -3.78 -8.58
C GLN A 361 -20.20 -3.01 -9.30
N ILE A 362 -20.24 -3.03 -10.62
CA ILE A 362 -19.40 -2.18 -11.48
C ILE A 362 -20.32 -1.28 -12.29
N THR A 363 -20.12 0.03 -12.20
CA THR A 363 -20.83 1.03 -12.99
C THR A 363 -19.94 1.52 -14.14
N VAL A 364 -20.47 1.44 -15.35
CA VAL A 364 -19.83 1.82 -16.61
C VAL A 364 -20.55 3.02 -17.22
N PRO A 365 -19.88 4.16 -17.44
CA PRO A 365 -20.52 5.37 -17.93
C PRO A 365 -20.73 5.34 -19.45
N ASP A 366 -21.42 6.36 -19.96
CA ASP A 366 -21.77 6.48 -21.37
C ASP A 366 -20.56 6.38 -22.31
N THR A 367 -20.75 5.67 -23.42
CA THR A 367 -19.81 5.39 -24.51
C THR A 367 -18.58 4.56 -24.14
N MET A 368 -18.48 4.07 -22.89
CA MET A 368 -17.30 3.32 -22.45
C MET A 368 -17.41 1.81 -22.68
N THR A 369 -16.23 1.19 -22.81
CA THR A 369 -16.04 -0.25 -22.89
C THR A 369 -15.49 -0.78 -21.58
N LEU A 370 -16.16 -1.77 -21.02
CA LEU A 370 -15.61 -2.61 -19.95
C LEU A 370 -15.13 -3.92 -20.57
N THR A 371 -13.84 -4.20 -20.40
CA THR A 371 -13.20 -5.43 -20.87
C THR A 371 -12.98 -6.37 -19.69
N GLY A 372 -13.41 -7.62 -19.80
CA GLY A 372 -13.25 -8.62 -18.74
C GLY A 372 -14.02 -9.91 -19.00
N ASN A 373 -13.68 -10.96 -18.25
CA ASN A 373 -14.52 -12.15 -18.09
C ASN A 373 -14.93 -12.24 -16.62
N PHE A 374 -16.23 -12.27 -16.32
CA PHE A 374 -16.73 -12.04 -14.97
C PHE A 374 -17.43 -13.28 -14.40
N THR A 375 -17.08 -13.68 -13.18
CA THR A 375 -17.68 -14.82 -12.48
C THR A 375 -18.13 -14.43 -11.08
N GLY A 376 -19.24 -15.02 -10.63
CA GLY A 376 -19.80 -14.81 -9.30
C GLY A 376 -18.90 -15.34 -8.20
N ASP A 377 -18.57 -16.63 -8.24
CA ASP A 377 -17.56 -17.27 -7.37
C ASP A 377 -16.79 -18.30 -8.21
N ALA A 378 -15.50 -18.06 -8.43
CA ALA A 378 -14.66 -18.97 -9.22
C ALA A 378 -14.57 -20.39 -8.62
N ASN A 379 -14.77 -20.54 -7.30
CA ASN A 379 -14.75 -21.83 -6.61
C ASN A 379 -16.11 -22.52 -6.60
N ASN A 380 -17.18 -21.81 -6.96
CA ASN A 380 -18.53 -22.34 -7.06
C ASN A 380 -19.20 -21.85 -8.36
N PRO A 381 -19.00 -22.56 -9.49
CA PRO A 381 -19.52 -22.13 -10.79
C PRO A 381 -21.05 -22.02 -10.87
N GLY A 382 -21.80 -22.56 -9.90
CA GLY A 382 -23.26 -22.35 -9.82
C GLY A 382 -23.66 -20.99 -9.21
N ASN A 383 -22.69 -20.24 -8.69
CA ASN A 383 -22.91 -18.96 -8.06
C ASN A 383 -22.82 -17.81 -9.08
N THR A 384 -23.91 -17.07 -9.20
CA THR A 384 -24.02 -15.90 -10.09
C THR A 384 -24.01 -14.60 -9.29
N ALA A 385 -23.01 -14.34 -8.47
CA ALA A 385 -22.87 -13.05 -7.80
C ALA A 385 -22.35 -11.93 -8.74
N GLY A 386 -22.53 -10.68 -8.32
CA GLY A 386 -22.04 -9.50 -9.04
C GLY A 386 -23.00 -8.92 -10.07
N VAL A 387 -22.96 -7.59 -10.24
CA VAL A 387 -23.76 -6.86 -11.24
C VAL A 387 -22.88 -5.89 -12.01
N ILE A 388 -23.08 -5.81 -13.32
CA ILE A 388 -22.49 -4.76 -14.18
C ILE A 388 -23.62 -3.85 -14.66
N THR A 389 -23.51 -2.56 -14.40
CA THR A 389 -24.51 -1.56 -14.77
C THR A 389 -23.90 -0.56 -15.75
N PHE A 390 -24.51 -0.41 -16.92
CA PHE A 390 -24.18 0.60 -17.91
C PHE A 390 -25.15 1.78 -17.81
N ASP A 391 -24.62 2.98 -17.66
CA ASP A 391 -25.43 4.20 -17.50
C ASP A 391 -26.13 4.62 -18.80
N ALA A 392 -25.58 4.30 -19.97
CA ALA A 392 -26.16 4.62 -21.28
C ALA A 392 -25.54 3.72 -22.37
N ASN A 393 -24.91 4.30 -23.40
CA ASN A 393 -24.23 3.51 -24.43
C ASN A 393 -22.99 2.84 -23.83
N GLY A 394 -22.69 1.63 -24.24
CA GLY A 394 -21.47 0.96 -23.79
C GLY A 394 -21.26 -0.40 -24.41
N THR A 395 -20.12 -1.00 -24.09
CA THR A 395 -19.74 -2.32 -24.61
C THR A 395 -19.18 -3.17 -23.48
N LEU A 396 -19.61 -4.43 -23.39
CA LEU A 396 -18.93 -5.46 -22.59
C LEU A 396 -18.10 -6.34 -23.52
N ALA A 397 -16.79 -6.33 -23.36
CA ALA A 397 -15.84 -7.01 -24.24
C ALA A 397 -15.00 -8.07 -23.50
N SER A 398 -14.45 -9.05 -24.24
CA SER A 398 -13.62 -10.13 -23.69
C SER A 398 -12.25 -9.61 -23.29
N ALA A 399 -11.73 -10.10 -22.16
CA ALA A 399 -10.33 -9.88 -21.77
C ALA A 399 -9.30 -10.54 -22.71
N SER A 400 -9.74 -11.48 -23.56
CA SER A 400 -8.84 -12.22 -24.45
C SER A 400 -8.39 -11.38 -25.65
N ALA A 401 -7.11 -11.45 -25.97
CA ALA A 401 -6.57 -10.97 -27.24
C ALA A 401 -6.93 -11.88 -28.44
N ASP A 402 -7.28 -13.15 -28.16
CA ASP A 402 -7.81 -14.06 -29.18
C ASP A 402 -9.29 -13.77 -29.40
N ALA A 403 -9.61 -13.23 -30.59
CA ALA A 403 -10.96 -12.90 -31.02
C ALA A 403 -11.90 -14.13 -31.07
N ASN A 404 -11.37 -15.36 -31.03
CA ASN A 404 -12.15 -16.59 -30.99
C ASN A 404 -12.53 -17.00 -29.56
N VAL A 405 -11.91 -16.40 -28.53
CA VAL A 405 -12.29 -16.64 -27.14
C VAL A 405 -13.46 -15.72 -26.82
N ALA A 406 -14.65 -16.31 -26.83
CA ALA A 406 -15.88 -15.63 -26.48
C ALA A 406 -15.79 -14.98 -25.09
N VAL A 407 -16.43 -13.82 -24.95
CA VAL A 407 -16.71 -13.24 -23.62
C VAL A 407 -17.48 -14.29 -22.84
N THR A 408 -17.07 -14.59 -21.61
CA THR A 408 -17.85 -15.48 -20.73
C THR A 408 -18.16 -14.77 -19.43
N ASN A 409 -19.45 -14.73 -19.11
CA ASN A 409 -19.96 -14.10 -17.90
C ASN A 409 -20.87 -15.07 -17.15
N ASN A 410 -20.67 -15.16 -15.85
CA ASN A 410 -21.49 -15.95 -14.94
C ASN A 410 -21.77 -15.13 -13.68
N ILE A 411 -22.70 -14.18 -13.80
CA ILE A 411 -22.93 -13.12 -12.82
C ILE A 411 -24.42 -12.90 -12.59
N THR A 412 -24.81 -12.11 -11.60
CA THR A 412 -26.24 -11.93 -11.28
C THR A 412 -26.94 -11.26 -12.44
N ALA A 413 -26.40 -10.12 -12.90
CA ALA A 413 -27.05 -9.33 -13.93
C ALA A 413 -26.10 -8.42 -14.70
N ILE A 414 -26.54 -8.10 -15.92
CA ILE A 414 -26.07 -6.98 -16.71
C ILE A 414 -27.25 -6.02 -16.86
N GLU A 415 -27.05 -4.77 -16.47
CA GLU A 415 -28.10 -3.75 -16.44
C GLU A 415 -27.79 -2.62 -17.43
N ALA A 416 -28.76 -2.29 -18.28
CA ALA A 416 -28.77 -1.08 -19.09
C ALA A 416 -29.69 -0.06 -18.39
N SER A 417 -29.10 0.80 -17.55
CA SER A 417 -29.85 1.63 -16.60
C SER A 417 -30.43 2.89 -17.25
N GLY A 418 -29.76 3.51 -18.22
CA GLY A 418 -30.22 4.71 -18.91
C GLY A 418 -30.53 4.51 -20.40
N VAL A 419 -30.80 5.63 -21.08
CA VAL A 419 -31.14 5.66 -22.51
C VAL A 419 -29.87 5.43 -23.33
N GLY A 420 -29.84 4.38 -24.15
CA GLY A 420 -28.66 4.04 -24.95
C GLY A 420 -28.59 2.58 -25.33
N VAL A 421 -27.53 2.22 -26.05
CA VAL A 421 -27.28 0.87 -26.56
C VAL A 421 -26.10 0.23 -25.81
N VAL A 422 -26.36 -0.87 -25.11
CA VAL A 422 -25.35 -1.74 -24.51
C VAL A 422 -25.08 -2.91 -25.44
N GLN A 423 -23.85 -3.00 -25.94
CA GLN A 423 -23.40 -4.04 -26.86
C GLN A 423 -22.81 -5.23 -26.09
N LEU A 424 -23.32 -6.41 -26.40
CA LEU A 424 -22.87 -7.69 -25.82
C LEU A 424 -22.43 -8.65 -26.92
N SER A 425 -21.43 -9.46 -26.61
CA SER A 425 -20.96 -10.58 -27.44
C SER A 425 -20.56 -11.76 -26.56
N GLY A 426 -20.56 -12.98 -27.11
CA GLY A 426 -20.16 -14.17 -26.36
C GLY A 426 -21.29 -14.78 -25.52
N THR A 427 -20.94 -15.43 -24.41
CA THR A 427 -21.86 -16.21 -23.58
C THR A 427 -22.06 -15.56 -22.21
N HIS A 428 -23.30 -15.28 -21.84
CA HIS A 428 -23.65 -14.65 -20.57
C HIS A 428 -24.68 -15.49 -19.82
N THR A 429 -24.26 -16.15 -18.74
CA THR A 429 -25.15 -16.62 -17.68
C THR A 429 -25.40 -15.46 -16.73
N ALA A 430 -26.33 -14.58 -17.12
CA ALA A 430 -26.70 -13.39 -16.36
C ALA A 430 -28.13 -12.97 -16.68
N GLU A 431 -28.82 -12.36 -15.71
CA GLU A 431 -30.06 -11.65 -15.96
C GLU A 431 -29.79 -10.38 -16.78
N LEU A 432 -30.56 -10.13 -17.83
CA LEU A 432 -30.53 -8.83 -18.52
C LEU A 432 -31.59 -7.91 -17.93
N ARG A 433 -31.17 -6.76 -17.40
CA ARG A 433 -32.06 -5.77 -16.77
C ARG A 433 -32.17 -4.51 -17.62
N LEU A 434 -33.39 -4.18 -18.06
CA LEU A 434 -33.70 -2.95 -18.79
C LEU A 434 -34.26 -1.90 -17.82
N GLY A 435 -33.48 -0.86 -17.53
CA GLY A 435 -33.77 0.10 -16.46
C GLY A 435 -34.63 1.31 -16.85
N ASN A 436 -34.64 1.75 -18.12
CA ASN A 436 -35.33 2.97 -18.56
C ASN A 436 -35.92 2.87 -19.96
N ALA A 437 -36.85 3.77 -20.30
CA ALA A 437 -37.39 3.84 -21.65
C ALA A 437 -36.28 4.24 -22.63
N GLY A 438 -36.04 3.44 -23.67
CA GLY A 438 -34.93 3.63 -24.60
C GLY A 438 -33.61 2.98 -24.18
N SER A 439 -33.58 2.16 -23.11
CA SER A 439 -32.45 1.26 -22.89
C SER A 439 -32.53 0.08 -23.88
N VAL A 440 -31.41 -0.23 -24.53
CA VAL A 440 -31.34 -1.26 -25.56
C VAL A 440 -30.16 -2.18 -25.31
N PHE A 441 -30.40 -3.49 -25.30
CA PHE A 441 -29.31 -4.46 -25.50
C PHE A 441 -29.18 -4.79 -26.98
N LYS A 442 -27.97 -4.69 -27.52
CA LYS A 442 -27.63 -5.17 -28.86
C LYS A 442 -26.71 -6.38 -28.73
N LEU A 443 -27.19 -7.54 -29.17
CA LEU A 443 -26.48 -8.80 -29.11
C LEU A 443 -25.83 -9.06 -30.48
N ALA A 444 -24.51 -9.21 -30.50
CA ALA A 444 -23.77 -9.55 -31.71
C ALA A 444 -24.09 -10.98 -32.20
N ASP A 445 -23.75 -11.30 -33.44
CA ASP A 445 -23.89 -12.65 -33.98
C ASP A 445 -23.21 -13.70 -33.08
N GLY A 446 -23.89 -14.83 -32.85
CA GLY A 446 -23.42 -15.92 -31.99
C GLY A 446 -23.49 -15.64 -30.48
N THR A 447 -24.02 -14.49 -30.04
CA THR A 447 -24.19 -14.19 -28.61
C THR A 447 -25.23 -15.12 -27.97
N VAL A 448 -24.95 -15.65 -26.78
CA VAL A 448 -25.84 -16.52 -26.02
C VAL A 448 -26.12 -15.93 -24.66
N ILE A 449 -27.40 -15.74 -24.32
CA ILE A 449 -27.85 -15.30 -23.00
C ILE A 449 -28.56 -16.46 -22.30
N ASN A 450 -27.94 -16.99 -21.26
CA ASN A 450 -28.45 -18.07 -20.41
C ASN A 450 -28.99 -17.49 -19.09
N GLY A 451 -29.94 -16.57 -19.18
CA GLY A 451 -30.55 -15.93 -18.03
C GLY A 451 -31.81 -15.17 -18.41
N LYS A 452 -32.58 -14.78 -17.39
CA LYS A 452 -33.87 -14.10 -17.59
C LYS A 452 -33.67 -12.72 -18.17
N VAL A 453 -34.64 -12.27 -18.95
CA VAL A 453 -34.78 -10.86 -19.33
C VAL A 453 -35.83 -10.24 -18.41
N ASN A 454 -35.41 -9.23 -17.64
CA ASN A 454 -36.27 -8.48 -16.76
C ASN A 454 -36.25 -7.00 -17.13
N GLN A 455 -37.39 -6.36 -16.92
CA GLN A 455 -37.50 -4.93 -16.96
C GLN A 455 -37.64 -4.40 -15.54
N THR A 456 -36.78 -3.47 -15.15
CA THR A 456 -36.86 -2.86 -13.83
C THR A 456 -38.18 -2.09 -13.75
N PRO A 457 -39.06 -2.33 -12.75
CA PRO A 457 -40.29 -1.58 -12.61
C PRO A 457 -39.99 -0.09 -12.40
N LEU A 458 -40.47 0.79 -13.28
CA LEU A 458 -40.35 2.23 -13.08
C LEU A 458 -41.27 2.69 -11.94
N VAL A 459 -40.78 3.62 -11.13
CA VAL A 459 -41.58 4.39 -10.18
C VAL A 459 -42.59 5.23 -10.97
N GLY A 460 -43.85 4.80 -11.04
CA GLY A 460 -44.92 5.54 -11.73
C GLY A 460 -45.84 4.72 -12.64
N GLY A 461 -45.64 3.41 -12.78
CA GLY A 461 -46.65 2.50 -13.36
C GLY A 461 -46.74 2.42 -14.89
N VAL A 462 -45.78 2.98 -15.62
CA VAL A 462 -45.63 2.78 -17.08
C VAL A 462 -44.35 1.97 -17.32
N LEU A 463 -44.48 0.81 -17.96
CA LEU A 463 -43.33 0.00 -18.40
C LEU A 463 -42.45 0.84 -19.31
N ALA A 464 -41.16 0.92 -19.01
CA ALA A 464 -40.18 1.52 -19.90
C ALA A 464 -40.22 0.82 -21.28
N ALA A 465 -40.12 1.55 -22.38
CA ALA A 465 -39.95 0.94 -23.70
C ALA A 465 -38.48 0.56 -23.91
N GLY A 466 -37.99 -0.47 -23.19
CA GLY A 466 -36.67 -1.07 -23.43
C GLY A 466 -36.74 -2.06 -24.60
N ALA A 467 -35.62 -2.31 -25.28
CA ALA A 467 -35.56 -3.23 -26.42
C ALA A 467 -34.34 -4.16 -26.37
N ILE A 468 -34.46 -5.30 -27.05
CA ILE A 468 -33.32 -6.18 -27.34
C ILE A 468 -33.26 -6.39 -28.84
N THR A 469 -32.08 -6.14 -29.43
CA THR A 469 -31.79 -6.39 -30.84
C THR A 469 -30.84 -7.57 -30.94
N LEU A 470 -31.18 -8.52 -31.81
CA LEU A 470 -30.41 -9.75 -32.03
C LEU A 470 -29.84 -9.71 -33.44
N ASP A 471 -28.52 -9.73 -33.57
CA ASP A 471 -27.84 -9.87 -34.85
C ASP A 471 -27.60 -11.37 -35.13
N GLY A 472 -27.87 -11.82 -36.35
CA GLY A 472 -27.53 -13.17 -36.82
C GLY A 472 -28.11 -14.31 -35.97
N SER A 473 -27.22 -15.14 -35.44
CA SER A 473 -27.49 -16.36 -34.66
C SER A 473 -27.56 -16.13 -33.15
N ALA A 474 -27.68 -14.87 -32.68
CA ALA A 474 -27.83 -14.59 -31.26
C ALA A 474 -29.06 -15.27 -30.64
N THR A 475 -28.94 -15.76 -29.40
CA THR A 475 -29.99 -16.53 -28.70
C THR A 475 -30.15 -16.11 -27.23
N ILE A 476 -31.38 -16.24 -26.71
CA ILE A 476 -31.73 -16.04 -25.29
C ILE A 476 -32.51 -17.29 -24.85
N THR A 477 -32.08 -17.94 -23.77
CA THR A 477 -32.54 -19.28 -23.39
C THR A 477 -33.01 -19.40 -21.94
N GLY A 478 -33.30 -18.27 -21.26
CA GLY A 478 -33.60 -18.21 -19.82
C GLY A 478 -34.93 -17.57 -19.41
#